data_AF-A0A8B8IKW6-F1
#
_entry.id   AF-A0A8B8IKW6-F1
#
_cell.length_a   1.000
_cell.length_b   1.000
_cell.length_c   1.000
_cell.angle_alpha   90.00
_cell.angle_beta   90.00
_cell.angle_gamma   90.00
#
_symmetry.space_group_name_H-M   'P 1'
#
loop_
_entity.id
_entity.type
_entity.pdbx_description
1 polymer ?
#
loop_
_entity_poly.entity_id
_entity_poly.type
_entity_poly.pdbx_seq_one_letter_code
_entity_poly.pdbx_strand_id
1 'polypeptide(L)'
;MTSIKKNENNFIDQRFQAALFPLNLFQNVFFQSNYTIKNNFVYRPKDMYFKKMFDLYITIMESFDLFKMIFQVPFTGILLELYVLGWMFKNIYLLSLCIKECENFYEYVIEAEIQCMLYFENKDCEGMKRLYKNIRRLNRTKFSKMTAFRIFTVDAALPLRYVDLFAVYTIVILQFAFQ
;
A
#
# COMPACT_ATOMS: atom_id res chain seq x y z
N MET A 1 -49.93 -31.68 32.67
CA MET A 1 -49.19 -32.92 32.35
C MET A 1 -49.46 -33.24 30.88
N THR A 2 -48.76 -32.55 29.97
CA THR A 2 -48.96 -32.65 28.52
C THR A 2 -47.89 -33.58 27.96
N SER A 3 -48.31 -34.75 27.49
CA SER A 3 -47.46 -35.77 26.89
C SER A 3 -46.89 -35.28 25.55
N ILE A 4 -45.59 -35.05 25.51
CA ILE A 4 -44.85 -34.74 24.28
C ILE A 4 -44.85 -36.01 23.43
N LYS A 5 -45.62 -36.02 22.33
CA LYS A 5 -45.55 -37.06 21.29
C LYS A 5 -44.10 -37.11 20.77
N LYS A 6 -43.39 -38.19 21.10
CA LYS A 6 -42.02 -38.46 20.66
C LYS A 6 -42.07 -38.75 19.15
N ASN A 7 -41.56 -37.82 18.35
CA ASN A 7 -41.53 -37.94 16.90
C ASN A 7 -40.37 -38.88 16.53
N GLU A 8 -40.67 -40.12 16.15
CA GLU A 8 -39.66 -41.17 15.88
C GLU A 8 -38.83 -40.93 14.60
N ASN A 9 -39.17 -39.90 13.82
CA ASN A 9 -38.62 -39.65 12.50
C ASN A 9 -37.20 -39.01 12.48
N ASN A 10 -36.60 -38.74 13.64
CA ASN A 10 -35.29 -38.05 13.72
C ASN A 10 -34.19 -38.89 14.39
N PHE A 11 -34.42 -40.20 14.56
CA PHE A 11 -33.39 -41.09 15.08
C PHE A 11 -32.37 -41.41 14.00
N ILE A 12 -31.10 -41.12 14.27
CA ILE A 12 -29.99 -41.40 13.36
C ILE A 12 -29.21 -42.60 13.87
N ASP A 13 -28.94 -43.55 12.97
CA ASP A 13 -28.12 -44.72 13.30
C ASP A 13 -26.70 -44.33 13.71
N GLN A 14 -26.16 -45.04 14.69
CA GLN A 14 -24.91 -44.67 15.36
C GLN A 14 -23.71 -44.68 14.40
N ARG A 15 -23.73 -45.57 13.40
CA ARG A 15 -22.69 -45.63 12.34
C ARG A 15 -22.76 -44.41 11.42
N PHE A 16 -23.96 -43.94 11.11
CA PHE A 16 -24.17 -42.75 10.29
C PHE A 16 -23.76 -41.48 11.05
N GLN A 17 -24.02 -41.42 12.37
CA GLN A 17 -23.55 -40.32 13.21
C GLN A 17 -22.02 -40.24 13.27
N ALA A 18 -21.33 -41.39 13.37
CA ALA A 18 -19.87 -41.44 13.33
C ALA A 18 -19.31 -40.95 11.98
N ALA A 19 -19.97 -41.28 10.87
CA ALA A 19 -19.59 -40.82 9.54
C ALA A 19 -19.76 -39.29 9.35
N LEU A 20 -20.74 -38.69 10.04
CA LEU A 20 -20.98 -37.23 10.00
C LEU A 20 -20.08 -36.42 10.94
N PHE A 21 -19.25 -37.08 11.76
CA PHE A 21 -18.42 -36.39 12.75
C PHE A 21 -17.45 -35.35 12.16
N PRO A 22 -16.71 -35.63 11.07
CA PRO A 22 -15.80 -34.65 10.48
C PRO A 22 -16.54 -33.44 9.94
N LEU A 23 -17.72 -33.66 9.34
CA LEU A 23 -18.58 -32.61 8.82
C LEU A 23 -19.14 -31.74 9.95
N ASN A 24 -19.59 -32.35 11.05
CA ASN A 24 -20.08 -31.65 12.24
C ASN A 24 -18.96 -30.83 12.92
N LEU A 25 -17.72 -31.35 12.95
CA LEU A 25 -16.56 -30.62 13.44
C LEU A 25 -16.27 -29.40 12.57
N PHE A 26 -16.22 -29.59 11.25
CA PHE A 26 -15.98 -28.51 10.28
C PHE A 26 -17.07 -27.44 10.35
N GLN A 27 -18.33 -27.87 10.44
CA GLN A 27 -19.49 -26.99 10.62
C GLN A 27 -19.47 -26.22 11.94
N ASN A 28 -18.98 -26.81 13.05
CA ASN A 28 -18.80 -26.08 14.32
C ASN A 28 -17.67 -25.06 14.28
N VAL A 29 -16.58 -25.35 13.55
CA VAL A 29 -15.41 -24.47 13.47
C VAL A 29 -15.66 -23.29 12.53
N PHE A 30 -16.26 -23.52 11.36
CA PHE A 30 -16.38 -22.51 10.30
C PHE A 30 -17.76 -21.87 10.20
N PHE A 31 -18.82 -22.58 10.57
CA PHE A 31 -20.20 -22.16 10.28
C PHE A 31 -21.12 -22.44 11.45
N GLN A 32 -20.82 -21.96 12.68
CA GLN A 32 -21.63 -22.12 13.93
C GLN A 32 -22.95 -22.89 13.72
N SER A 33 -22.85 -24.20 13.48
CA SER A 33 -23.97 -24.87 12.84
C SER A 33 -24.91 -25.33 13.94
N ASN A 34 -26.10 -24.76 13.94
CA ASN A 34 -27.04 -24.88 15.04
C ASN A 34 -27.77 -26.24 15.08
N TYR A 35 -27.20 -27.30 14.49
CA TYR A 35 -27.67 -28.65 14.66
C TYR A 35 -26.81 -29.34 15.71
N THR A 36 -27.33 -29.43 16.92
CA THR A 36 -26.67 -30.20 17.97
C THR A 36 -27.26 -31.61 17.95
N ILE A 37 -26.45 -32.59 17.58
CA ILE A 37 -26.80 -34.01 17.67
C ILE A 37 -26.44 -34.48 19.08
N LYS A 38 -27.45 -34.68 19.94
CA LYS A 38 -27.28 -35.23 21.30
C LYS A 38 -28.17 -36.46 21.44
N ASN A 39 -27.61 -37.55 21.96
CA ASN A 39 -28.33 -38.81 22.21
C ASN A 39 -29.11 -39.32 20.98
N ASN A 40 -28.48 -39.28 19.79
CA ASN A 40 -29.07 -39.69 18.50
C ASN A 40 -30.28 -38.87 18.02
N PHE A 41 -30.52 -37.68 18.62
CA PHE A 41 -31.55 -36.74 18.16
C PHE A 41 -30.93 -35.45 17.65
N VAL A 42 -31.47 -34.96 16.53
CA VAL A 42 -31.10 -33.66 15.95
C VAL A 42 -32.00 -32.57 16.54
N TYR A 43 -31.42 -31.66 17.31
CA TYR A 43 -32.11 -30.48 17.83
C TYR A 43 -31.89 -29.28 16.90
N ARG A 44 -32.98 -28.60 16.49
CA ARG A 44 -32.94 -27.36 15.69
C ARG A 44 -33.56 -26.22 16.50
N PRO A 45 -32.78 -25.28 17.05
CA PRO A 45 -33.33 -24.08 17.67
C PRO A 45 -33.82 -23.13 16.56
N LYS A 46 -35.13 -23.01 16.38
CA LYS A 46 -35.73 -22.28 15.25
C LYS A 46 -35.61 -20.75 15.36
N ASP A 47 -35.44 -20.21 16.56
CA ASP A 47 -35.61 -18.75 16.78
C ASP A 47 -34.30 -17.99 17.08
N MET A 48 -33.20 -18.70 17.35
CA MET A 48 -31.95 -18.08 17.81
C MET A 48 -31.10 -17.49 16.67
N TYR A 49 -31.28 -17.97 15.44
CA TYR A 49 -30.45 -17.56 14.29
C TYR A 49 -30.81 -16.17 13.78
N PHE A 50 -32.09 -15.92 13.54
CA PHE A 50 -32.55 -14.61 13.08
C PHE A 50 -32.23 -13.52 14.10
N LYS A 51 -32.36 -13.83 15.39
CA LYS A 51 -31.97 -12.92 16.46
C LYS A 51 -30.48 -12.56 16.39
N LYS A 52 -29.58 -13.56 16.32
CA LYS A 52 -28.13 -13.31 16.22
C LYS A 52 -27.72 -12.56 14.96
N MET A 53 -28.30 -12.89 13.81
CA MET A 53 -28.03 -12.18 12.56
C MET A 53 -28.50 -10.74 12.61
N PHE A 54 -29.65 -10.49 13.22
CA PHE A 54 -30.19 -9.16 13.44
C PHE A 54 -29.35 -8.35 14.44
N ASP A 55 -28.92 -8.97 15.53
CA ASP A 55 -28.01 -8.37 16.51
C ASP A 55 -26.67 -7.97 15.86
N LEU A 56 -26.10 -8.86 15.03
CA LEU A 56 -24.87 -8.57 14.29
C LEU A 56 -25.06 -7.41 13.29
N TYR A 57 -26.18 -7.39 12.58
CA TYR A 57 -26.52 -6.30 11.67
C TYR A 57 -26.64 -4.96 12.41
N ILE A 58 -27.30 -4.94 13.57
CA ILE A 58 -27.39 -3.74 14.42
C ILE A 58 -25.99 -3.29 14.86
N THR A 59 -25.14 -4.21 15.32
CA THR A 59 -23.76 -3.86 15.73
C THR A 59 -22.94 -3.25 14.59
N ILE A 60 -23.09 -3.76 13.36
CA ILE A 60 -22.42 -3.20 12.18
C ILE A 60 -22.94 -1.79 11.88
N MET A 61 -24.26 -1.58 11.95
CA MET A 61 -24.87 -0.27 11.75
C MET A 61 -24.41 0.75 12.79
N GLU A 62 -24.39 0.38 14.08
CA GLU A 62 -23.90 1.24 15.16
C GLU A 62 -22.42 1.59 14.99
N SER A 63 -21.61 0.63 14.52
CA SER A 63 -20.19 0.87 14.22
C SER A 63 -20.00 1.87 13.07
N PHE A 64 -20.87 1.79 12.05
CA PHE A 64 -20.85 2.71 10.92
C PHE A 64 -21.30 4.12 11.33
N ASP A 65 -22.29 4.24 12.21
CA ASP A 65 -22.75 5.52 12.73
C ASP A 65 -21.68 6.19 13.60
N LEU A 66 -20.95 5.43 14.42
CA LEU A 66 -19.79 5.93 15.17
C LEU A 66 -18.68 6.42 14.23
N PHE A 67 -18.39 5.65 13.17
CA PHE A 67 -17.44 6.06 12.14
C PHE A 67 -17.86 7.37 11.47
N LYS A 68 -19.14 7.47 11.09
CA LYS A 68 -19.71 8.69 10.49
C LYS A 68 -19.65 9.88 11.45
N MET A 69 -19.90 9.68 12.74
CA MET A 69 -19.78 10.72 13.77
C MET A 69 -18.33 11.22 13.92
N ILE A 70 -17.34 10.31 13.91
CA ILE A 70 -15.91 10.65 13.96
C ILE A 70 -15.48 11.46 12.72
N PHE A 71 -16.01 11.09 11.54
CA PHE A 71 -15.74 11.78 10.27
C PHE A 71 -16.55 13.06 10.08
N GLN A 72 -17.69 13.22 10.76
CA GLN A 72 -18.48 14.45 10.75
C GLN A 72 -17.87 15.56 11.61
N VAL A 73 -16.93 15.24 12.52
CA VAL A 73 -16.21 16.28 13.24
C VAL A 73 -15.26 16.96 12.24
N PRO A 74 -15.49 18.23 11.84
CA PRO A 74 -14.67 18.89 10.82
C PRO A 74 -13.20 18.98 11.26
N PHE A 75 -12.96 18.95 12.57
CA PHE A 75 -11.63 19.01 13.17
C PHE A 75 -10.75 17.80 12.80
N THR A 76 -11.30 16.58 12.70
CA THR A 76 -10.49 15.39 12.35
C THR A 76 -10.05 15.42 10.89
N GLY A 77 -10.92 15.87 9.98
CA GLY A 77 -10.60 16.09 8.57
C GLY A 77 -9.52 17.16 8.37
N ILE A 78 -9.69 18.32 9.00
CA ILE A 78 -8.72 19.43 8.90
C ILE A 78 -7.33 19.02 9.41
N LEU A 79 -7.26 18.30 10.55
CA LEU A 79 -5.98 17.81 11.07
C LEU A 79 -5.30 16.83 10.12
N LEU A 80 -6.07 15.93 9.50
CA LEU A 80 -5.54 14.99 8.52
C LEU A 80 -5.03 15.70 7.26
N GLU A 81 -5.76 16.69 6.76
CA GLU A 81 -5.34 17.51 5.61
C GLU A 81 -4.05 18.27 5.91
N LEU A 82 -3.95 18.92 7.07
CA LEU A 82 -2.72 19.60 7.49
C LEU A 82 -1.55 18.64 7.65
N TYR A 83 -1.80 17.43 8.15
CA TYR A 83 -0.78 16.38 8.25
C TYR A 83 -0.26 15.97 6.87
N VAL A 84 -1.16 15.71 5.91
CA VAL A 84 -0.79 15.36 4.53
C VAL A 84 -0.05 16.50 3.85
N LEU A 85 -0.50 17.74 4.00
CA LEU A 85 0.20 18.93 3.47
C LEU A 85 1.60 19.06 4.08
N GLY A 86 1.75 18.93 5.40
CA GLY A 86 3.04 18.96 6.08
C GLY A 86 3.99 17.86 5.58
N TRP A 87 3.47 16.65 5.37
CA TRP A 87 4.23 15.54 4.78
C TRP A 87 4.69 15.85 3.35
N MET A 88 3.82 16.42 2.52
CA MET A 88 4.15 16.86 1.17
C MET A 88 5.25 17.94 1.16
N PHE A 89 5.13 18.96 2.01
CA PHE A 89 6.16 19.99 2.16
C PHE A 89 7.52 19.41 2.57
N LYS A 90 7.54 18.47 3.52
CA LYS A 90 8.77 17.77 3.92
C LYS A 90 9.41 17.05 2.73
N ASN A 91 8.63 16.35 1.91
CA ASN A 91 9.15 15.65 0.73
C ASN A 91 9.69 16.61 -0.33
N ILE A 92 9.01 17.72 -0.58
CA ILE A 92 9.49 18.76 -1.50
C ILE A 92 10.80 19.37 -1.00
N TYR A 93 10.89 19.68 0.30
CA TYR A 93 12.11 20.23 0.90
C TYR A 93 13.30 19.26 0.76
N LEU A 94 13.09 17.97 1.05
CA LEU A 94 14.11 16.93 0.87
C LEU A 94 14.54 16.78 -0.60
N LEU A 95 13.59 16.82 -1.54
CA LEU A 95 13.87 16.77 -2.97
C LEU A 95 14.72 17.97 -3.42
N SER A 96 14.36 19.17 -2.98
CA SER A 96 15.11 20.40 -3.29
C SER A 96 16.54 20.36 -2.74
N LEU A 97 16.73 19.88 -1.50
CA LEU A 97 18.06 19.67 -0.93
C LEU A 97 18.87 18.66 -1.75
N CYS A 98 18.26 17.53 -2.13
CA CYS A 98 18.93 16.51 -2.93
C CYS A 98 19.39 17.05 -4.29
N ILE A 99 18.56 17.85 -4.95
CA ILE A 99 18.90 18.48 -6.23
C ILE A 99 20.06 19.45 -6.06
N LYS A 100 20.02 20.29 -5.03
CA LYS A 100 21.10 21.24 -4.75
C LYS A 100 22.44 20.53 -4.54
N GLU A 101 22.46 19.44 -3.78
CA GLU A 101 23.69 18.65 -3.58
C GLU A 101 24.16 17.99 -4.88
N CYS A 102 23.23 17.53 -5.72
CA CYS A 102 23.57 17.01 -7.04
C CYS A 102 24.19 18.09 -7.94
N GLU A 103 23.61 19.29 -7.97
CA GLU A 103 24.13 20.43 -8.74
C GLU A 103 25.56 20.81 -8.31
N ASN A 104 25.79 20.94 -7.00
CA ASN A 104 27.13 21.18 -6.46
C ASN A 104 28.11 20.09 -6.88
N PHE A 105 27.69 18.82 -6.79
CA PHE A 105 28.52 17.70 -7.24
C PHE A 105 28.86 17.77 -8.73
N TYR A 106 27.91 18.14 -9.59
CA TYR A 106 28.16 18.34 -11.02
C TYR A 106 29.15 19.48 -11.27
N GLU A 107 29.01 20.59 -10.55
CA GLU A 107 29.92 21.73 -10.66
C GLU A 107 31.36 21.30 -10.33
N TYR A 108 31.57 20.58 -9.22
CA TYR A 108 32.89 20.05 -8.87
C TYR A 108 33.46 19.08 -9.90
N VAL A 109 32.62 18.25 -10.52
CA VAL A 109 33.08 17.31 -11.56
C VAL A 109 33.49 18.07 -12.83
N ILE A 110 32.71 19.07 -13.24
CA ILE A 110 33.03 19.93 -14.38
C ILE A 110 34.33 20.69 -14.12
N GLU A 111 34.50 21.24 -12.92
CA GLU A 111 35.72 21.96 -12.54
C GLU A 111 36.94 21.02 -12.52
N ALA A 112 36.81 19.82 -11.97
CA ALA A 112 37.88 18.82 -12.00
C ALA A 112 38.26 18.42 -13.44
N GLU A 113 37.30 18.32 -14.37
CA GLU A 113 37.55 18.05 -15.78
C GLU A 113 38.32 19.20 -16.45
N ILE A 114 37.96 20.46 -16.15
CA ILE A 114 38.66 21.66 -16.65
C ILE A 114 40.10 21.71 -16.13
N GLN A 115 40.31 21.51 -14.83
CA GLN A 115 41.65 21.52 -14.24
C GLN A 115 42.54 20.41 -14.83
N CYS A 116 41.97 19.22 -15.04
CA CYS A 116 42.67 18.15 -15.75
C CYS A 116 43.05 18.61 -17.17
N MET A 117 42.12 19.21 -17.92
CA MET A 117 42.38 19.68 -19.29
C MET A 117 43.53 20.69 -19.35
N LEU A 118 43.54 21.70 -18.47
CA LEU A 118 44.60 22.70 -18.37
C LEU A 118 45.96 22.09 -18.01
N TYR A 119 45.97 21.09 -17.13
CA TYR A 119 47.19 20.35 -16.79
C TYR A 119 47.74 19.55 -17.98
N PHE A 120 46.85 18.93 -18.77
CA PHE A 120 47.25 18.14 -19.95
C PHE A 120 47.75 19.01 -21.10
N GLU A 121 47.20 20.20 -21.34
CA GLU A 121 47.74 21.11 -22.36
C GLU A 121 49.17 21.56 -22.05
N ASN A 122 49.52 21.68 -20.76
CA ASN A 122 50.85 22.11 -20.33
C ASN A 122 51.91 20.99 -20.27
N LYS A 123 51.55 19.71 -20.39
CA LYS A 123 52.50 18.57 -20.35
C LYS A 123 52.46 17.74 -21.62
N ASP A 124 53.54 17.78 -22.39
CA ASP A 124 53.67 17.01 -23.62
C ASP A 124 54.13 15.56 -23.38
N CYS A 125 53.28 14.78 -22.69
CA CYS A 125 53.52 13.36 -22.44
C CYS A 125 52.42 12.50 -23.09
N GLU A 126 52.80 11.64 -24.04
CA GLU A 126 51.88 10.89 -24.89
C GLU A 126 51.06 9.84 -24.13
N GLY A 127 51.67 9.16 -23.14
CA GLY A 127 50.97 8.19 -22.29
C GLY A 127 49.86 8.84 -21.45
N MET A 128 50.10 10.06 -20.99
CA MET A 128 49.16 10.89 -20.24
C MET A 128 47.98 11.35 -21.10
N LYS A 129 48.22 11.75 -22.37
CA LYS A 129 47.15 12.05 -23.34
C LYS A 129 46.23 10.85 -23.59
N ARG A 130 46.78 9.63 -23.60
CA ARG A 130 46.00 8.39 -23.79
C ARG A 130 45.13 8.07 -22.58
N LEU A 131 45.66 8.24 -21.36
CA LEU A 131 44.90 8.07 -20.12
C LEU A 131 43.74 9.09 -20.04
N TYR A 132 44.00 10.36 -20.34
CA TYR A 132 42.97 11.41 -20.37
C TYR A 132 41.86 11.11 -21.38
N LYS A 133 42.21 10.71 -22.62
CA LYS A 133 41.21 10.31 -23.62
C LYS A 133 40.32 9.15 -23.13
N ASN A 134 40.89 8.21 -22.38
CA ASN A 134 40.13 7.10 -21.80
C ASN A 134 39.23 7.56 -20.65
N ILE A 135 39.73 8.41 -19.74
CA ILE A 135 38.92 9.00 -18.66
C ILE A 135 37.79 9.85 -19.24
N ARG A 136 38.06 10.67 -20.25
CA ARG A 136 37.06 11.48 -20.94
C ARG A 136 36.02 10.62 -21.66
N ARG A 137 36.44 9.53 -22.31
CA ARG A 137 35.48 8.55 -22.89
C ARG A 137 34.63 7.89 -21.80
N LEU A 138 35.23 7.56 -20.66
CA LEU A 138 34.52 6.97 -19.53
C LEU A 138 33.53 7.98 -18.93
N ASN A 139 33.93 9.23 -18.72
CA ASN A 139 33.02 10.29 -18.26
C ASN A 139 31.93 10.54 -19.29
N ARG A 140 32.22 10.62 -20.59
CA ARG A 140 31.17 10.86 -21.58
C ARG A 140 30.17 9.70 -21.72
N THR A 141 30.58 8.47 -21.39
CA THR A 141 29.73 7.27 -21.50
C THR A 141 29.05 6.87 -20.19
N LYS A 142 29.65 7.13 -19.02
CA LYS A 142 29.06 6.87 -17.69
C LYS A 142 28.47 8.11 -17.01
N PHE A 143 28.97 9.30 -17.32
CA PHE A 143 28.52 10.60 -16.81
C PHE A 143 27.49 11.25 -17.75
N SER A 144 26.64 10.42 -18.37
CA SER A 144 25.30 10.90 -18.73
C SER A 144 24.60 11.20 -17.41
N LYS A 145 24.09 12.44 -17.23
CA LYS A 145 23.41 12.94 -16.02
C LYS A 145 22.97 11.80 -15.08
N MET A 146 23.55 11.74 -13.87
CA MET A 146 23.22 10.83 -12.78
C MET A 146 21.76 10.46 -12.86
N THR A 147 21.54 9.22 -13.29
CA THR A 147 20.22 8.69 -13.55
C THR A 147 19.85 7.88 -12.32
N ALA A 148 18.99 8.42 -11.47
CA ALA A 148 18.43 7.64 -10.37
C ALA A 148 17.71 6.43 -10.96
N PHE A 149 18.15 5.23 -10.55
CA PHE A 149 17.62 3.95 -11.02
C PHE A 149 17.66 3.73 -12.54
N ARG A 150 18.49 4.45 -13.30
CA ARG A 150 18.48 4.48 -14.79
C ARG A 150 17.17 4.95 -15.44
N ILE A 151 16.21 5.43 -14.64
CA ILE A 151 14.87 5.82 -15.13
C ILE A 151 14.73 7.34 -15.11
N PHE A 152 15.32 8.02 -14.12
CA PHE A 152 15.17 9.47 -13.95
C PHE A 152 16.52 10.16 -13.97
N THR A 153 16.76 11.00 -14.97
CA THR A 153 17.87 11.95 -14.94
C THR A 153 17.61 12.94 -13.79
N VAL A 154 18.48 12.91 -12.78
CA VAL A 154 18.44 13.88 -11.69
C VAL A 154 18.95 15.20 -12.26
N ASP A 155 18.00 16.06 -12.59
CA ASP A 155 18.18 17.33 -13.27
C ASP A 155 17.30 18.38 -12.58
N ALA A 156 17.59 19.66 -12.75
CA ALA A 156 16.80 20.74 -12.16
C ALA A 156 15.31 20.71 -12.59
N ALA A 157 15.01 20.03 -13.70
CA ALA A 157 13.66 19.79 -14.19
C ALA A 157 12.91 18.63 -13.51
N LEU A 158 13.57 17.84 -12.63
CA LEU A 158 12.96 16.68 -11.97
C LEU A 158 11.75 17.04 -11.08
N PRO A 159 11.79 18.11 -10.24
CA PRO A 159 10.62 18.54 -9.47
C PRO A 159 9.48 18.95 -10.39
N LEU A 160 9.79 19.63 -11.49
CA LEU A 160 8.79 20.08 -12.46
C LEU A 160 8.08 18.89 -13.11
N ARG A 161 8.83 17.87 -13.54
CA ARG A 161 8.26 16.63 -14.07
C ARG A 161 7.45 15.85 -13.04
N TYR A 162 7.87 15.87 -11.78
CA TYR A 162 7.13 15.23 -10.69
C TYR A 162 5.78 15.92 -10.43
N VAL A 163 5.77 17.26 -10.40
CA VAL A 163 4.55 18.06 -10.24
C VAL A 163 3.62 17.87 -11.42
N ASP A 164 4.14 17.84 -12.64
CA ASP A 164 3.36 17.61 -13.87
C ASP A 164 2.67 16.23 -13.81
N LEU A 165 3.43 15.18 -13.48
CA LEU A 165 2.88 13.83 -13.29
C LEU A 165 1.79 13.82 -12.22
N PHE A 166 2.04 14.45 -11.07
CA PHE A 166 1.09 14.52 -9.97
C PHE A 166 -0.21 15.25 -10.37
N ALA A 167 -0.10 16.35 -11.12
CA ALA A 167 -1.24 17.09 -11.63
C ALA A 167 -2.08 16.24 -12.59
N VAL A 168 -1.43 15.53 -13.53
CA VAL A 168 -2.12 14.63 -14.46
C VAL A 168 -2.88 13.53 -13.71
N TYR A 169 -2.25 12.86 -12.75
CA TYR A 169 -2.93 11.83 -11.94
C TYR A 169 -4.09 12.40 -11.13
N THR A 170 -3.91 13.58 -10.54
CA THR A 170 -4.98 14.25 -9.77
C THR A 170 -6.18 14.55 -10.66
N ILE A 171 -5.95 15.07 -11.87
CA ILE A 171 -7.01 15.35 -12.84
C ILE A 171 -7.74 14.06 -13.23
N VAL A 172 -7.01 12.97 -13.51
CA VAL A 172 -7.62 11.68 -13.86
C VAL A 172 -8.49 11.13 -12.72
N ILE A 173 -8.00 11.18 -11.48
CA ILE A 173 -8.78 10.73 -10.31
C ILE A 173 -10.02 11.60 -10.11
N LEU A 174 -9.89 12.93 -10.27
CA LEU A 174 -11.04 13.84 -10.19
C LEU A 174 -12.09 13.56 -11.26
N GLN A 175 -11.67 13.26 -12.50
CA GLN A 175 -12.59 12.87 -13.58
C GLN A 175 -13.37 11.61 -13.22
N PHE A 176 -12.71 10.58 -12.66
CA PHE A 176 -13.41 9.36 -12.21
C PHE A 176 -14.33 9.58 -11.00
N ALA A 177 -14.07 10.59 -10.16
CA ALA A 177 -14.89 10.86 -8.99
C ALA A 177 -16.20 11.62 -9.32
N PHE A 178 -16.23 12.39 -10.40
CA PHE A 178 -17.36 13.26 -10.79
C PHE A 178 -18.11 12.78 -12.05
N GLN A 179 -17.81 11.58 -12.54
CA GLN A 179 -18.44 10.96 -13.71
C GLN A 179 -19.30 9.77 -13.29
#